data_AF-A0A6I1ZNZ7-F1
#
_entry.id   AF-A0A6I1ZNZ7-F1
#
_cell.length_a   1.000
_cell.length_b   1.000
_cell.length_c   1.000
_cell.angle_alpha   90.00
_cell.angle_beta   90.00
_cell.angle_gamma   90.00
#
_symmetry.space_group_name_H-M   'P 1'
#
loop_
_entity.id
_entity.type
_entity.pdbx_description
1 polymer ?
#
loop_
_entity_poly.entity_id
_entity_poly.type
_entity_poly.pdbx_seq_one_letter_code
_entity_poly.pdbx_strand_id
1 'polypeptide(L)' 'MNKNKPLIAVTLGDITGIGPEILVKIIVAGPPDKCRLLVVGDAPVLRSSFDALGAKFALP' A
#
# COMPACT_ATOMS: atom_id res chain seq x y z
N MET A 1 -7.59 -16.09 1.87
CA MET A 1 -6.68 -15.31 2.74
C MET A 1 -6.41 -16.12 4.01
N ASN A 2 -5.15 -16.46 4.30
CA ASN A 2 -4.80 -17.32 5.44
C ASN A 2 -4.94 -16.52 6.75
N LYS A 3 -5.92 -16.87 7.59
CA LYS A 3 -6.20 -16.15 8.85
C LYS A 3 -5.08 -16.27 9.89
N ASN A 4 -4.15 -17.20 9.71
CA ASN A 4 -3.05 -17.45 10.63
C ASN A 4 -1.84 -16.51 10.43
N LYS A 5 -1.81 -15.72 9.35
CA LYS A 5 -0.76 -14.70 9.13
C LYS A 5 -1.13 -13.42 9.90
N PRO A 6 -0.16 -12.75 10.56
CA PRO A 6 -0.42 -11.48 11.25
C PRO A 6 -0.97 -10.44 10.29
N LEU A 7 -1.99 -9.69 10.74
CA LEU A 7 -2.51 -8.53 10.04
C LEU A 7 -1.72 -7.30 10.49
N ILE A 8 -1.00 -6.66 9.57
CA ILE A 8 -0.18 -5.49 9.84
C ILE A 8 -0.85 -4.28 9.19
N ALA A 9 -1.28 -3.33 10.01
CA ALA A 9 -1.73 -2.03 9.54
C ALA A 9 -0.51 -1.15 9.27
N VAL A 10 -0.39 -0.64 8.04
CA VAL A 10 0.65 0.32 7.63
C VAL A 10 -0.04 1.63 7.29
N THR A 11 0.36 2.70 7.98
CA THR A 11 -0.10 4.05 7.70
C THR A 11 0.69 4.66 6.54
N LEU A 12 0.09 5.60 5.80
CA LEU A 12 0.78 6.32 4.72
C LEU A 12 1.91 7.22 5.24
N GLY A 13 1.83 7.66 6.50
CA GLY A 13 2.71 8.68 7.05
C GLY A 13 2.37 10.08 6.54
N ASP A 14 3.37 10.93 6.39
CA ASP A 14 3.25 12.25 5.76
C ASP A 14 3.07 12.10 4.25
N ILE A 15 1.92 12.54 3.74
CA ILE A 15 1.55 12.44 2.32
C ILE A 15 2.35 13.36 1.40
N THR A 16 3.10 14.32 1.96
CA THR A 16 4.02 15.17 1.19
C THR A 16 5.42 14.56 1.06
N GLY A 17 5.70 13.48 1.81
CA GLY A 17 6.91 12.69 1.70
C GLY A 17 6.77 11.55 0.68
N ILE A 18 7.69 10.58 0.74
CA ILE A 18 7.74 9.44 -0.20
C ILE A 18 7.01 8.16 0.28
N GLY A 19 6.32 8.23 1.42
CA GLY A 19 5.66 7.10 2.06
C GLY A 19 4.62 6.42 1.15
N PRO A 20 3.71 7.18 0.51
CA PRO A 20 2.76 6.64 -0.45
C PRO A 20 3.42 5.87 -1.60
N GLU A 21 4.48 6.39 -2.22
CA GLU A 21 5.18 5.75 -3.35
C GLU A 21 5.89 4.45 -2.94
N ILE A 22 6.49 4.43 -1.75
CA ILE A 22 7.09 3.20 -1.20
C ILE A 22 6.00 2.14 -1.02
N LEU A 23 4.83 2.53 -0.51
CA LEU A 23 3.73 1.60 -0.29
C LEU A 23 3.17 1.06 -1.60
N VAL A 24 3.02 1.90 -2.63
CA VAL A 24 2.65 1.46 -3.99
C VAL A 24 3.63 0.41 -4.50
N LYS A 25 4.94 0.66 -4.39
CA LYS A 25 5.97 -0.30 -4.82
C LYS A 25 5.84 -1.66 -4.11
N ILE A 26 5.53 -1.66 -2.81
CA ILE A 26 5.29 -2.89 -2.05
C ILE A 26 4.02 -3.61 -2.53
N ILE A 27 2.94 -2.87 -2.79
CA ILE A 27 1.67 -3.46 -3.28
C ILE A 27 1.87 -4.07 -4.66
N VAL A 28 2.55 -3.37 -5.57
CA VAL A 28 2.81 -3.81 -6.96
C VAL A 28 3.75 -5.02 -6.99
N ALA A 29 4.79 -5.04 -6.17
CA ALA A 29 5.71 -6.17 -6.06
C ALA A 29 5.06 -7.40 -5.39
N GLY A 30 3.97 -7.20 -4.66
CA GLY A 30 3.34 -8.19 -3.80
C GLY A 30 3.79 -8.02 -2.35
N PRO A 31 2.87 -7.87 -1.39
CA PRO A 31 3.23 -7.74 0.02
C PRO A 31 3.91 -9.03 0.54
N PRO A 32 4.76 -8.94 1.57
CA PRO A 32 5.48 -10.10 2.09
C PRO A 32 4.55 -11.25 2.49
N ASP A 33 4.92 -12.47 2.09
CA ASP A 33 4.13 -13.66 2.41
C ASP A 33 4.02 -13.99 3.91
N LYS A 34 4.80 -13.31 4.76
CA LYS A 34 4.75 -13.51 6.21
C LYS A 34 3.61 -12.73 6.88
N CYS A 35 2.93 -11.84 6.18
CA CYS A 35 1.86 -11.02 6.76
C CYS A 35 0.68 -10.83 5.81
N ARG A 36 -0.37 -10.22 6.35
CA ARG A 36 -1.47 -9.63 5.61
C ARG A 36 -1.34 -8.12 5.77
N LEU A 37 -1.20 -7.41 4.65
CA LEU A 37 -1.07 -5.96 4.66
C LEU A 37 -2.46 -5.30 4.70
N LEU A 38 -2.66 -4.37 5.64
CA LEU A 38 -3.78 -3.44 5.67
C LEU A 38 -3.22 -2.02 5.54
N VAL A 39 -3.60 -1.31 4.49
CA VAL A 39 -3.21 0.09 4.31
C VAL A 39 -4.22 1.00 4.99
N VAL A 40 -3.76 1.94 5.80
CA VAL A 40 -4.60 2.92 6.51
C VAL A 40 -4.16 4.33 6.13
N GLY A 41 -5.07 5.09 5.51
CA GLY A 41 -4.81 6.47 5.11
C GLY A 41 -5.77 6.96 4.04
N ASP A 42 -5.34 7.96 3.28
CA ASP A 42 -6.11 8.62 2.23
C ASP A 42 -6.02 7.85 0.90
N ALA A 43 -7.16 7.35 0.41
CA ALA A 43 -7.24 6.59 -0.83
C ALA A 43 -6.95 7.44 -2.09
N PRO A 44 -7.48 8.68 -2.23
CA PRO A 44 -7.06 9.59 -3.29
C PRO A 44 -5.53 9.82 -3.38
N VAL A 45 -4.84 10.04 -2.26
CA VAL A 45 -3.37 10.19 -2.24
C VAL A 45 -2.70 8.93 -2.79
N LEU A 46 -3.10 7.77 -2.29
CA LEU A 46 -2.51 6.51 -2.74
C LEU A 46 -2.77 6.29 -4.24
N ARG A 47 -3.97 6.58 -4.73
CA ARG A 47 -4.30 6.54 -6.17
C ARG A 47 -3.41 7.45 -6.99
N SER A 48 -3.21 8.70 -6.54
CA SER A 48 -2.31 9.64 -7.20
C SER A 48 -0.88 9.10 -7.28
N SER A 49 -0.40 8.39 -6.24
CA SER A 49 0.91 7.76 -6.25
C SER A 49 0.99 6.55 -7.20
N PHE A 50 -0.09 5.78 -7.37
CA PHE A 50 -0.16 4.75 -8.40
C PHE A 50 -0.05 5.36 -9.80
N ASP A 51 -0.81 6.42 -10.07
CA ASP A 51 -0.80 7.13 -11.36
C ASP A 51 0.59 7.74 -11.65
N ALA A 52 1.20 8.41 -10.66
CA ALA A 52 2.53 8.99 -10.77
C ALA A 52 3.63 7.96 -11.07
N LEU A 53 3.46 6.71 -10.60
CA LEU A 53 4.38 5.60 -10.85
C LEU A 53 4.03 4.79 -12.11
N GLY A 54 2.99 5.16 -12.86
CA GLY A 54 2.52 4.40 -14.01
C GLY A 54 2.01 3.00 -13.66
N ALA A 55 1.61 2.80 -12.40
CA ALA A 55 1.13 1.52 -11.89
C ALA A 55 -0.41 1.48 -11.89
N LYS A 56 -0.98 0.30 -12.12
CA LYS A 56 -2.43 0.15 -12.07
C LYS A 56 -2.92 0.17 -10.62
N PHE A 57 -3.76 1.14 -10.28
CA PHE A 57 -4.48 1.14 -9.01
C PHE A 57 -5.48 -0.03 -8.99
N ALA A 58 -5.20 -1.03 -8.16
CA ALA A 58 -6.03 -2.21 -7.97
C ALA A 58 -6.12 -2.53 -6.48
N LEU A 59 -6.92 -1.73 -5.77
CA LEU A 59 -7.34 -2.00 -4.40
C LEU A 59 -8.87 -2.19 -4.40
N PRO A 60 -9.41 -3.02 -3.50
CA PRO A 60 -10.86 -3.17 -3.33
C PRO A 60 -11.55 -1.85 -2.96
#